data_AF-A0A9P5KUK4-F1
#
_entry.id   AF-A0A9P5KUK4-F1
#
_cell.length_a   1.000
_cell.length_b   1.000
_cell.length_c   1.000
_cell.angle_alpha   90.00
_cell.angle_beta   90.00
_cell.angle_gamma   90.00
#
_symmetry.space_group_name_H-M   'P 1'
#
loop_
_entity.id
_entity.type
_entity.pdbx_description
1 polymer ?
#
loop_
_entity_poly.entity_id
_entity_poly.type
_entity_poly.pdbx_seq_one_letter_code
_entity_poly.pdbx_strand_id
1 'polypeptide(L)'
;MATGHCFAMDVGSQRVWDYGADGYVHRLMQNQEDGKLVEIPSPMPPPIRGPGMGIGRTGVSGNSGEYTGAGTGAFGADGYPKVSIGGSSGFKPKADVGEEFAQLLTSQLDSQREYYESLLSTAVERISLLNSTEQRLQDISKEQEKLQQERARLERELDKAHTKTARLQENYEKALHRYMEERAINERTVEKMQRLETEQARCEVELTDLREQVRDLMFFHEAQEQFKDVADEVKEGQVTVGPGPSSSSSSKKKKARKKKKNEVVITTK
;
A
#
# COMPACT_ATOMS: atom_id res chain seq x y z
N MET A 1 4.24 -8.02 -50.57
CA MET A 1 3.90 -9.16 -49.69
C MET A 1 4.67 -10.36 -50.20
N ALA A 2 5.63 -10.85 -49.41
CA ALA A 2 6.45 -12.01 -49.76
C ALA A 2 5.62 -13.30 -49.64
N THR A 3 5.91 -14.30 -50.47
CA THR A 3 5.08 -15.48 -50.75
C THR A 3 4.94 -16.49 -49.59
N GLY A 4 5.45 -16.20 -48.40
CA GLY A 4 5.40 -17.12 -47.24
C GLY A 4 6.14 -18.46 -47.45
N HIS A 5 6.95 -18.57 -48.51
CA HIS A 5 7.73 -19.78 -48.78
C HIS A 5 9.02 -19.79 -47.94
N CYS A 6 9.06 -20.64 -46.92
CA CYS A 6 10.20 -20.76 -46.00
C CYS A 6 11.26 -21.78 -46.46
N PHE A 7 11.05 -22.44 -47.60
CA PHE A 7 11.95 -23.47 -48.11
C PHE A 7 12.45 -23.14 -49.51
N ALA A 8 13.75 -23.33 -49.75
CA ALA A 8 14.36 -23.25 -51.08
C ALA A 8 15.30 -24.44 -51.32
N MET A 9 15.36 -24.92 -52.56
CA MET A 9 16.25 -26.03 -52.94
C MET A 9 17.37 -25.53 -53.84
N ASP A 10 18.61 -25.87 -53.49
CA ASP A 10 19.76 -25.68 -54.35
C ASP A 10 19.78 -26.79 -55.41
N VAL A 11 19.65 -26.43 -56.69
CA VAL A 11 19.60 -27.38 -57.81
C VAL A 11 20.93 -28.10 -58.01
N GLY A 12 22.05 -27.50 -57.61
CA GLY A 12 23.38 -28.10 -57.75
C GLY A 12 23.65 -29.19 -56.69
N SER A 13 23.33 -28.90 -55.43
CA SER A 13 23.59 -29.82 -54.31
C SER A 13 22.37 -30.65 -53.87
N GLN A 14 21.19 -30.38 -54.44
CA GLN A 14 19.89 -30.93 -54.03
C GLN A 14 19.54 -30.72 -52.55
N ARG A 15 20.24 -29.80 -51.85
CA ARG A 15 19.98 -29.47 -50.45
C ARG A 15 18.80 -28.52 -50.32
N VAL A 16 18.07 -28.64 -49.22
CA VAL A 16 16.93 -27.79 -48.90
C VAL A 16 17.30 -26.88 -47.74
N TRP A 17 17.16 -25.57 -47.95
CA TRP A 17 17.34 -24.56 -46.92
C TRP A 17 15.99 -24.22 -46.29
N ASP A 18 15.95 -24.20 -44.96
CA ASP A 18 14.84 -23.71 -44.14
C ASP A 18 15.19 -22.31 -43.61
N TYR A 19 14.50 -21.29 -44.12
CA TYR A 19 14.68 -19.90 -43.69
C TYR A 19 14.09 -19.60 -42.30
N GLY A 20 13.19 -20.45 -41.79
CA GLY A 20 12.60 -20.32 -40.46
C GLY A 20 13.50 -20.91 -39.36
N ALA A 21 14.18 -22.01 -39.66
CA ALA A 21 15.12 -22.68 -38.75
C ALA A 21 16.60 -22.29 -38.95
N ASP A 22 16.90 -21.49 -39.98
CA ASP A 22 18.24 -21.03 -40.37
C ASP A 22 19.24 -22.20 -40.57
N GLY A 23 18.86 -23.16 -41.42
CA GLY A 23 19.67 -24.35 -41.65
C GLY A 23 19.25 -25.23 -42.83
N TYR A 24 20.11 -26.21 -43.15
CA TYR A 24 19.79 -27.25 -44.14
C TYR A 24 18.99 -28.39 -43.51
N VAL A 25 17.92 -28.81 -44.18
CA VAL A 25 17.08 -29.95 -43.76
C VAL A 25 17.30 -31.17 -44.67
N HIS A 26 17.15 -32.38 -44.10
CA HIS A 26 17.27 -33.63 -44.83
C HIS A 26 15.99 -33.89 -45.64
N ARG A 27 16.14 -34.22 -46.93
CA ARG A 27 15.02 -34.60 -47.78
C ARG A 27 15.00 -36.11 -47.94
N LEU A 28 13.88 -36.74 -47.58
CA LEU A 28 13.60 -38.12 -47.95
C LEU A 28 12.90 -38.10 -49.32
N MET A 29 13.47 -38.78 -50.31
CA MET A 29 12.84 -38.95 -51.62
C MET A 29 12.31 -40.38 -51.74
N GLN A 30 11.12 -40.52 -52.31
CA GLN A 30 10.51 -41.82 -52.56
C GLN A 30 11.04 -42.37 -53.89
N ASN A 31 11.62 -43.57 -53.86
CA ASN A 31 12.12 -44.20 -55.07
C ASN A 31 10.93 -44.62 -55.97
N GLN A 32 10.96 -44.29 -57.26
CA GLN A 32 9.78 -44.47 -58.15
C GLN A 32 9.45 -45.93 -58.47
N GLU A 33 10.37 -46.87 -58.24
CA GLU A 33 10.16 -48.30 -58.51
C GLU A 33 9.65 -49.08 -57.28
N ASP A 34 10.10 -48.71 -56.07
CA ASP A 34 9.86 -49.50 -54.84
C ASP A 34 9.10 -48.75 -53.74
N GLY A 35 8.78 -47.46 -53.92
CA GLY A 35 8.04 -46.66 -52.94
C GLY A 35 8.73 -46.45 -51.58
N LYS A 36 9.96 -46.92 -51.42
CA LYS A 36 10.77 -46.84 -50.20
C LYS A 36 11.44 -45.46 -50.09
N LEU A 37 11.39 -44.86 -48.90
CA LEU A 37 12.08 -43.60 -48.61
C LEU A 37 13.59 -43.90 -48.48
N VAL A 38 14.39 -43.28 -49.35
CA VAL A 38 15.86 -43.43 -49.33
C VAL A 38 16.49 -42.09 -48.95
N GLU A 39 17.40 -42.14 -48.00
CA GLU A 39 18.22 -41.01 -47.58
C GLU A 39 19.37 -40.82 -48.58
N ILE A 40 19.50 -39.61 -49.14
CA ILE A 40 20.66 -39.27 -49.97
C ILE A 40 21.81 -38.91 -49.03
N PRO A 41 22.97 -39.61 -49.08
CA PRO A 41 24.10 -39.28 -48.24
C PRO A 41 24.57 -37.85 -48.53
N SER A 42 24.64 -37.01 -47.49
CA SER A 42 25.17 -35.66 -47.62
C SER A 42 26.66 -35.73 -48.00
N PRO A 43 27.09 -35.19 -49.16
CA PRO A 43 28.51 -35.00 -49.42
C PRO A 43 29.07 -34.00 -48.39
N MET A 44 30.15 -34.40 -47.72
CA MET A 44 30.73 -33.66 -46.59
C MET A 44 30.89 -32.15 -46.88
N PRO A 45 30.60 -31.28 -45.91
CA PRO A 45 30.74 -29.85 -46.08
C PRO A 45 32.23 -29.45 -46.20
N PRO A 46 32.60 -28.52 -47.11
CA PRO A 46 33.91 -27.88 -47.07
C PRO A 46 34.03 -27.00 -45.81
N PRO A 47 35.26 -26.79 -45.25
CA PRO A 47 35.42 -25.99 -44.05
C PRO A 47 35.21 -24.50 -44.37
N ILE A 48 34.14 -23.89 -43.83
CA ILE A 48 33.88 -22.46 -44.00
C ILE A 48 34.31 -21.68 -42.75
N ARG A 49 35.27 -20.78 -43.00
CA ARG A 49 35.77 -19.67 -42.19
C ARG A 49 34.64 -18.71 -41.80
N GLY A 50 34.41 -18.51 -40.51
CA GLY A 50 33.60 -17.39 -39.99
C GLY A 50 34.42 -16.09 -39.83
N PRO A 51 33.83 -14.90 -39.98
CA PRO A 51 34.48 -13.64 -39.65
C PRO A 51 34.40 -13.37 -38.13
N GLY A 52 35.56 -13.52 -37.48
CA GLY A 52 36.04 -12.86 -36.27
C GLY A 52 35.07 -12.42 -35.16
N MET A 53 35.13 -13.12 -34.01
CA MET A 53 35.25 -12.48 -32.70
C MET A 53 36.15 -13.35 -31.81
N GLY A 54 37.17 -12.74 -31.21
CA GLY A 54 38.42 -13.40 -30.80
C GLY A 54 38.40 -14.20 -29.50
N ILE A 55 39.51 -14.94 -29.27
CA ILE A 55 40.29 -15.08 -28.02
C ILE A 55 41.48 -16.05 -28.29
N GLY A 56 42.71 -15.55 -28.10
CA GLY A 56 43.78 -16.27 -27.39
C GLY A 56 44.63 -17.37 -28.07
N ARG A 57 45.85 -16.98 -28.46
CA ARG A 57 47.18 -17.62 -28.23
C ARG A 57 47.57 -18.96 -28.90
N THR A 58 48.75 -18.89 -29.57
CA THR A 58 49.83 -19.90 -29.79
C THR A 58 49.50 -21.16 -30.60
N GLY A 59 50.24 -21.66 -31.60
CA GLY A 59 51.48 -21.30 -32.28
C GLY A 59 51.81 -22.39 -33.34
N VAL A 60 52.75 -22.11 -34.24
CA VAL A 60 53.58 -23.06 -35.03
C VAL A 60 52.98 -23.81 -36.25
N SER A 61 53.40 -23.31 -37.43
CA SER A 61 53.97 -23.97 -38.64
C SER A 61 53.31 -25.14 -39.40
N GLY A 62 53.38 -25.05 -40.74
CA GLY A 62 53.38 -26.19 -41.67
C GLY A 62 52.43 -25.97 -42.86
N ASN A 63 52.81 -25.19 -43.87
CA ASN A 63 53.45 -25.62 -45.13
C ASN A 63 52.46 -25.96 -46.28
N SER A 64 52.85 -25.49 -47.45
CA SER A 64 52.23 -25.45 -48.78
C SER A 64 51.77 -26.79 -49.38
N GLY A 65 50.74 -26.73 -50.22
CA GLY A 65 50.40 -27.79 -51.17
C GLY A 65 49.45 -27.30 -52.26
N GLU A 66 50.01 -26.85 -53.37
CA GLU A 66 49.35 -26.74 -54.67
C GLU A 66 48.66 -28.06 -55.05
N TYR A 67 47.48 -28.01 -55.69
CA TYR A 67 47.25 -28.83 -56.88
C TYR A 67 46.12 -28.25 -57.73
N THR A 68 46.49 -28.03 -58.99
CA THR A 68 45.71 -27.59 -60.14
C THR A 68 44.72 -28.65 -60.62
N GLY A 69 43.56 -28.24 -61.15
CA GLY A 69 42.63 -29.17 -61.81
C GLY A 69 41.55 -28.46 -62.62
N ALA A 70 41.92 -27.92 -63.78
CA ALA A 70 41.01 -27.43 -64.79
C ALA A 70 40.24 -28.61 -65.44
N GLY A 71 38.92 -28.47 -65.58
CA GLY A 71 38.04 -29.40 -66.29
C GLY A 71 36.92 -28.63 -66.98
N THR A 72 37.19 -28.20 -68.20
CA THR A 72 36.28 -27.49 -69.10
C THR A 72 35.16 -28.40 -69.60
N GLY A 73 33.90 -28.03 -69.34
CA GLY A 73 32.70 -28.61 -69.96
C GLY A 73 31.88 -27.50 -70.63
N ALA A 74 31.68 -27.62 -71.94
CA ALA A 74 31.10 -26.62 -72.82
C ALA A 74 29.60 -26.38 -72.54
N PHE A 75 29.23 -25.13 -72.25
CA PHE A 75 27.84 -24.66 -72.15
C PHE A 75 27.34 -24.19 -73.52
N GLY A 76 26.23 -24.76 -73.99
CA GLY A 76 25.42 -24.18 -75.07
C GLY A 76 24.59 -22.99 -74.56
N ALA A 77 24.35 -22.01 -75.42
CA ALA A 77 23.95 -20.64 -75.11
C ALA A 77 22.59 -20.42 -74.42
N ASP A 78 21.82 -21.47 -74.12
CA ASP A 78 20.45 -21.34 -73.59
C ASP A 78 20.24 -22.05 -72.23
N GLY A 79 21.27 -22.63 -71.62
CA GLY A 79 21.23 -23.03 -70.20
C GLY A 79 20.29 -24.17 -69.77
N TYR A 80 19.60 -24.87 -70.67
CA TYR A 80 18.72 -26.00 -70.32
C TYR A 80 19.15 -27.33 -70.97
N PRO A 81 19.14 -28.46 -70.23
CA PRO A 81 19.42 -29.78 -70.80
C PRO A 81 18.30 -30.22 -71.76
N LYS A 82 18.64 -30.51 -73.02
CA LYS A 82 17.73 -31.11 -74.00
C LYS A 82 17.53 -32.60 -73.68
N VAL A 83 16.35 -32.96 -73.20
CA VAL A 83 15.88 -34.35 -73.13
C VAL A 83 15.08 -34.66 -74.39
N SER A 84 15.65 -35.45 -75.29
CA SER A 84 14.96 -36.03 -76.43
C SER A 84 14.22 -37.30 -76.01
N ILE A 85 12.94 -37.19 -75.69
CA ILE A 85 12.05 -38.35 -75.53
C ILE A 85 11.42 -38.64 -76.90
N GLY A 86 11.91 -39.72 -77.50
CA GLY A 86 11.38 -40.30 -78.74
C GLY A 86 9.94 -40.75 -78.57
N GLY A 87 9.15 -40.55 -79.63
CA GLY A 87 7.77 -40.97 -79.69
C GLY A 87 7.61 -42.50 -79.70
N SER A 88 6.62 -42.98 -78.97
CA SER A 88 5.96 -44.25 -79.24
C SER A 88 4.47 -44.12 -79.02
N SER A 89 3.75 -44.72 -79.95
CA SER A 89 2.33 -44.79 -80.18
C SER A 89 1.50 -45.39 -79.03
N GLY A 90 0.30 -44.83 -78.83
CA GLY A 90 -0.91 -45.63 -78.65
C GLY A 90 -1.14 -46.34 -77.32
N PHE A 91 -1.45 -45.58 -76.26
CA PHE A 91 -2.34 -46.07 -75.20
C PHE A 91 -3.10 -44.87 -74.61
N LYS A 92 -4.44 -44.87 -74.68
CA LYS A 92 -5.28 -43.87 -74.00
C LYS A 92 -5.72 -44.43 -72.65
N PRO A 93 -5.08 -43.96 -71.56
CA PRO A 93 -5.78 -43.67 -70.33
C PRO A 93 -5.24 -42.32 -69.82
N LYS A 94 -5.75 -41.20 -70.35
CA LYS A 94 -5.29 -39.85 -69.96
C LYS A 94 -6.39 -38.91 -69.47
N ALA A 95 -7.66 -39.30 -69.63
CA ALA A 95 -8.78 -38.52 -69.10
C ALA A 95 -8.92 -38.71 -67.58
N ASP A 96 -8.69 -39.94 -67.10
CA ASP A 96 -8.84 -40.34 -65.69
C ASP A 96 -7.84 -39.63 -64.77
N VAL A 97 -6.55 -39.64 -65.15
CA VAL A 97 -5.47 -39.00 -64.36
C VAL A 97 -5.64 -37.48 -64.25
N GLY A 98 -6.21 -36.83 -65.26
CA GLY A 98 -6.48 -35.39 -65.24
C GLY A 98 -7.63 -35.03 -64.30
N GLU A 99 -8.65 -35.89 -64.25
CA GLU A 99 -9.80 -35.75 -63.34
C GLU A 99 -9.41 -36.04 -61.89
N GLU A 100 -8.62 -37.10 -61.66
CA GLU A 100 -8.03 -37.40 -60.34
C GLU A 100 -7.09 -36.29 -59.84
N PHE A 101 -6.26 -35.72 -60.72
CA PHE A 101 -5.42 -34.58 -60.38
C PHE A 101 -6.26 -33.33 -60.05
N ALA A 102 -7.35 -33.09 -60.79
CA ALA A 102 -8.27 -32.00 -60.48
C ALA A 102 -8.97 -32.22 -59.13
N GLN A 103 -9.38 -33.46 -58.80
CA GLN A 103 -9.94 -33.82 -57.50
C GLN A 103 -8.93 -33.67 -56.36
N LEU A 104 -7.68 -34.09 -56.55
CA LEU A 104 -6.61 -33.92 -55.57
C LEU A 104 -6.29 -32.44 -55.35
N LEU A 105 -6.19 -31.65 -56.41
CA LEU A 105 -5.97 -30.20 -56.31
C LEU A 105 -7.14 -29.50 -55.62
N THR A 106 -8.37 -29.92 -55.90
CA THR A 106 -9.57 -29.41 -55.23
C THR A 106 -9.53 -29.74 -53.74
N SER A 107 -9.25 -31.00 -53.36
CA SER A 107 -9.08 -31.40 -51.97
C SER A 107 -7.94 -30.64 -51.26
N GLN A 108 -6.84 -30.38 -51.96
CA GLN A 108 -5.73 -29.60 -51.43
C GLN A 108 -6.11 -28.12 -51.23
N LEU A 109 -6.83 -27.51 -52.17
CA LEU A 109 -7.33 -26.14 -52.03
C LEU A 109 -8.41 -26.02 -50.94
N ASP A 110 -9.27 -27.02 -50.80
CA ASP A 110 -10.30 -27.08 -49.76
C ASP A 110 -9.67 -27.19 -48.36
N SER A 111 -8.67 -28.06 -48.19
CA SER A 111 -7.95 -28.16 -46.90
C SER A 111 -7.16 -26.89 -46.56
N GLN A 112 -6.56 -26.22 -47.56
CA GLN A 112 -5.91 -24.92 -47.35
C GLN A 112 -6.94 -23.85 -46.95
N ARG A 113 -8.09 -23.82 -47.61
CA ARG A 113 -9.18 -22.90 -47.28
C ARG A 113 -9.65 -23.11 -45.85
N GLU A 114 -9.94 -24.35 -45.46
CA GLU A 114 -10.40 -24.69 -44.11
C GLU A 114 -9.37 -24.29 -43.04
N TYR A 115 -8.09 -24.53 -43.30
CA TYR A 115 -7.00 -24.11 -42.40
C TYR A 115 -6.98 -22.59 -42.16
N TYR A 116 -7.03 -21.79 -43.23
CA TYR A 116 -6.99 -20.34 -43.11
C TYR A 116 -8.29 -19.77 -42.53
N GLU A 117 -9.45 -20.35 -42.85
CA GLU A 117 -10.72 -19.97 -42.24
C GLU A 117 -10.71 -20.25 -40.73
N SER A 118 -10.17 -21.40 -40.31
CA SER A 118 -10.00 -21.74 -38.88
C SER A 118 -9.02 -20.78 -38.17
N LEU A 119 -7.90 -20.46 -38.81
CA LEU A 119 -6.91 -19.53 -38.27
C LEU A 119 -7.50 -18.11 -38.11
N LEU A 120 -8.24 -17.63 -39.11
CA LEU A 120 -8.94 -16.34 -39.08
C LEU A 120 -10.04 -16.33 -38.02
N SER A 121 -10.84 -17.39 -37.93
CA SER A 121 -11.88 -17.53 -36.90
C SER A 121 -11.27 -17.45 -35.49
N THR A 122 -10.19 -18.19 -35.24
CA THR A 122 -9.46 -18.13 -33.96
C THR A 122 -8.91 -16.73 -33.67
N ALA A 123 -8.37 -16.05 -34.69
CA ALA A 123 -7.87 -14.68 -34.53
C ALA A 123 -9.00 -13.69 -34.19
N VAL A 124 -10.17 -13.82 -34.83
CA VAL A 124 -11.36 -12.98 -34.55
C VAL A 124 -11.86 -13.22 -33.13
N GLU A 125 -11.95 -14.47 -32.68
CA GLU A 125 -12.32 -14.79 -31.30
C GLU A 125 -11.35 -14.18 -30.30
N ARG A 126 -10.04 -14.28 -30.56
CA ARG A 126 -9.02 -13.67 -29.70
C ARG A 126 -9.16 -12.16 -29.64
N ILE A 127 -9.42 -11.48 -30.75
CA ILE A 127 -9.66 -10.02 -30.78
C ILE A 127 -10.92 -9.68 -29.97
N SER A 128 -12.00 -10.44 -30.12
CA SER A 128 -13.24 -10.24 -29.35
C SER A 128 -12.98 -10.38 -27.84
N LEU A 129 -12.25 -11.41 -27.43
CA LEU A 129 -11.85 -11.60 -26.04
C LEU A 129 -10.98 -10.44 -25.55
N LEU A 130 -9.96 -10.03 -26.31
CA LEU A 130 -9.10 -8.91 -25.98
C LEU A 130 -9.91 -7.63 -25.77
N ASN A 131 -10.82 -7.29 -26.68
CA ASN A 131 -11.71 -6.13 -26.54
C ASN A 131 -12.55 -6.22 -25.26
N SER A 132 -13.11 -7.39 -24.95
CA SER A 132 -13.89 -7.58 -23.71
C SER A 132 -13.05 -7.43 -22.44
N THR A 133 -11.78 -7.84 -22.48
CA THR A 133 -10.85 -7.70 -21.35
C THR A 133 -10.37 -6.27 -21.22
N GLU A 134 -10.12 -5.58 -22.34
CA GLU A 134 -9.74 -4.18 -22.37
C GLU A 134 -10.86 -3.30 -21.81
N GLN A 135 -12.11 -3.54 -22.20
CA GLN A 135 -13.26 -2.83 -21.64
C GLN A 135 -13.37 -3.05 -20.13
N ARG A 136 -13.25 -4.30 -19.66
CA ARG A 136 -13.24 -4.61 -18.21
C ARG A 136 -12.10 -3.90 -17.48
N LEU A 137 -10.91 -3.86 -18.07
CA LEU A 137 -9.76 -3.13 -17.49
C LEU A 137 -10.01 -1.63 -17.42
N GLN A 138 -10.64 -1.04 -18.44
CA GLN A 138 -11.01 0.37 -18.43
C GLN A 138 -12.05 0.69 -17.35
N ASP A 139 -13.05 -0.18 -17.16
CA ASP A 139 -14.06 0.00 -16.12
C ASP A 139 -13.45 -0.12 -14.71
N ILE A 140 -12.60 -1.12 -14.49
CA ILE A 140 -11.84 -1.27 -13.23
C ILE A 140 -10.93 -0.04 -13.00
N SER A 141 -10.26 0.47 -14.03
CA SER A 141 -9.42 1.67 -13.93
C SER A 141 -10.23 2.89 -13.48
N LYS A 142 -11.42 3.11 -14.07
CA LYS A 142 -12.32 4.21 -13.66
C LYS A 142 -12.82 4.04 -12.23
N GLU A 143 -13.13 2.82 -11.80
CA GLU A 143 -13.51 2.54 -10.42
C GLU A 143 -12.36 2.78 -9.44
N GLN A 144 -11.13 2.37 -9.80
CA GLN A 144 -9.94 2.65 -9.00
C GLN A 144 -9.69 4.14 -8.84
N GLU A 145 -9.85 4.94 -9.90
CA GLU A 145 -9.72 6.40 -9.83
C GLU A 145 -10.78 7.02 -8.90
N LYS A 146 -12.04 6.58 -8.97
CA LYS A 146 -13.10 7.04 -8.06
C LYS A 146 -12.78 6.70 -6.61
N LEU A 147 -12.37 5.46 -6.34
CA LEU A 147 -11.99 5.01 -5.01
C LEU A 147 -10.76 5.77 -4.48
N GLN A 148 -9.80 6.11 -5.35
CA GLN A 148 -8.66 6.94 -4.97
C GLN A 148 -9.08 8.37 -4.59
N GLN A 149 -10.00 8.97 -5.35
CA GLN A 149 -10.54 10.30 -5.02
C GLN A 149 -11.32 10.29 -3.71
N GLU A 150 -12.15 9.26 -3.48
CA GLU A 150 -12.88 9.08 -2.22
C GLU A 150 -11.94 8.86 -1.04
N ARG A 151 -10.90 8.03 -1.19
CA ARG A 151 -9.85 7.85 -0.18
C ARG A 151 -9.16 9.16 0.16
N ALA A 152 -8.71 9.92 -0.84
CA ALA A 152 -8.06 11.21 -0.63
C ALA A 152 -9.00 12.23 0.05
N ARG A 153 -10.31 12.17 -0.23
CA ARG A 153 -11.31 12.98 0.46
C ARG A 153 -11.47 12.57 1.92
N LEU A 154 -11.62 11.28 2.20
CA LEU A 154 -11.77 10.75 3.55
C LEU A 154 -10.52 11.00 4.41
N GLU A 155 -9.32 10.89 3.83
CA GLU A 155 -8.06 11.24 4.50
C GLU A 155 -8.05 12.73 4.92
N ARG A 156 -8.45 13.64 4.03
CA ARG A 156 -8.56 15.08 4.38
C ARG A 156 -9.60 15.34 5.46
N GLU A 157 -10.73 14.63 5.44
CA GLU A 157 -11.76 14.75 6.49
C GLU A 157 -11.26 14.19 7.82
N LEU A 158 -10.50 13.09 7.80
CA LEU A 158 -9.85 12.48 8.96
C LEU A 158 -8.81 13.41 9.58
N ASP A 159 -7.95 14.05 8.78
CA ASP A 159 -6.97 15.03 9.25
C ASP A 159 -7.62 16.27 9.89
N LYS A 160 -8.72 16.76 9.30
CA LYS A 160 -9.51 17.85 9.89
C LYS A 160 -10.12 17.44 11.23
N ALA A 161 -10.62 16.22 11.35
CA ALA A 161 -11.14 15.69 12.60
C ALA A 161 -10.03 15.55 13.65
N HIS A 162 -8.87 14.99 13.29
CA HIS A 162 -7.72 14.86 14.19
C HIS A 162 -7.20 16.21 14.68
N THR A 163 -7.02 17.19 13.80
CA THR A 163 -6.58 18.54 14.18
C THR A 163 -7.59 19.24 15.08
N LYS A 164 -8.89 19.07 14.83
CA LYS A 164 -9.95 19.60 15.71
C LYS A 164 -9.93 18.94 17.08
N THR A 165 -9.80 17.62 17.13
CA THR A 165 -9.71 16.86 18.38
C THR A 165 -8.47 17.25 19.18
N ALA A 166 -7.31 17.36 18.54
CA ALA A 166 -6.08 17.80 19.19
C ALA A 166 -6.22 19.21 19.79
N ARG A 167 -6.83 20.16 19.07
CA ARG A 167 -7.12 21.51 19.59
C ARG A 167 -8.09 21.48 20.78
N LEU A 168 -9.12 20.63 20.74
CA LEU A 168 -10.07 20.48 21.84
C LEU A 168 -9.41 19.85 23.06
N GLN A 169 -8.53 18.88 22.88
CA GLN A 169 -7.72 18.27 23.95
C GLN A 169 -6.80 19.31 24.58
N GLU A 170 -6.04 20.07 23.79
CA GLU A 170 -5.18 21.13 24.29
C GLU A 170 -5.96 22.21 25.07
N ASN A 171 -7.13 22.60 24.55
CA ASN A 171 -8.00 23.56 25.24
C ASN A 171 -8.55 23.00 26.56
N TYR A 172 -8.91 21.71 26.58
CA TYR A 172 -9.38 21.04 27.80
C TYR A 172 -8.27 20.95 28.85
N GLU A 173 -7.05 20.59 28.44
CA GLU A 173 -5.88 20.56 29.32
C GLU A 173 -5.57 21.94 29.90
N LYS A 174 -5.59 22.99 29.07
CA LYS A 174 -5.42 24.38 29.53
C LYS A 174 -6.52 24.82 30.50
N ALA A 175 -7.77 24.49 30.20
CA ALA A 175 -8.90 24.80 31.08
C ALA A 175 -8.79 24.06 32.42
N LEU A 176 -8.38 22.79 32.40
CA LEU A 176 -8.13 21.99 33.58
C LEU A 176 -6.98 22.58 34.42
N HIS A 177 -5.88 22.98 33.79
CA HIS A 177 -4.77 23.64 34.47
C HIS A 177 -5.20 24.92 35.17
N ARG A 178 -5.93 25.81 34.46
CA ARG A 178 -6.49 27.05 35.04
C ARG A 178 -7.40 26.76 36.22
N TYR A 179 -8.26 25.75 36.10
CA TYR A 179 -9.14 25.35 37.19
C TYR A 179 -8.36 24.84 38.42
N MET A 180 -7.29 24.07 38.22
CA MET A 180 -6.45 23.59 39.31
C MET A 180 -5.68 24.72 39.99
N GLU A 181 -5.14 25.67 39.22
CA GLU A 181 -4.48 26.86 39.74
C GLU A 181 -5.45 27.74 40.53
N GLU A 182 -6.63 28.02 39.97
CA GLU A 182 -7.66 28.82 40.63
C GLU A 182 -8.14 28.12 41.91
N ARG A 183 -8.34 26.80 41.87
CA ARG A 183 -8.69 26.02 43.07
C ARG A 183 -7.62 26.14 44.15
N ALA A 184 -6.33 26.03 43.80
CA ALA A 184 -5.23 26.14 44.77
C ALA A 184 -5.11 27.57 45.34
N ILE A 185 -5.36 28.60 44.52
CA ILE A 185 -5.40 29.99 44.99
C ILE A 185 -6.59 30.18 45.93
N ASN A 186 -7.79 29.72 45.55
CA ASN A 186 -8.99 29.83 46.37
C ASN A 186 -8.86 29.11 47.71
N GLU A 187 -8.20 27.95 47.73
CA GLU A 187 -7.89 27.23 48.97
C GLU A 187 -6.99 28.08 49.88
N ARG A 188 -5.90 28.63 49.34
CA ARG A 188 -4.99 29.50 50.09
C ARG A 188 -5.64 30.81 50.54
N THR A 189 -6.55 31.40 49.76
CA THR A 189 -7.25 32.62 50.17
C THR A 189 -8.24 32.35 51.30
N VAL A 190 -8.95 31.22 51.25
CA VAL A 190 -9.82 30.78 52.36
C VAL A 190 -8.99 30.51 53.62
N GLU A 191 -7.84 29.85 53.51
CA GLU A 191 -6.93 29.66 54.67
C GLU A 191 -6.46 30.99 55.26
N LYS A 192 -6.08 31.96 54.42
CA LYS A 192 -5.69 33.30 54.89
C LYS A 192 -6.85 34.03 55.54
N MET A 193 -8.05 33.94 54.97
CA MET A 193 -9.25 34.54 55.53
C MET A 193 -9.55 33.98 56.93
N GLN A 194 -9.46 32.65 57.09
CA GLN A 194 -9.61 32.00 58.39
C GLN A 194 -8.56 32.46 59.41
N ARG A 195 -7.29 32.63 59.00
CA ARG A 195 -6.25 33.16 59.88
C ARG A 195 -6.57 34.58 60.35
N LEU A 196 -6.95 35.46 59.42
CA LEU A 196 -7.35 36.83 59.74
C LEU A 196 -8.57 36.87 60.68
N GLU A 197 -9.58 36.02 60.46
CA GLU A 197 -10.73 35.89 61.37
C GLU A 197 -10.29 35.46 62.78
N THR A 198 -9.35 34.51 62.91
CA THR A 198 -8.84 34.09 64.22
C THR A 198 -8.00 35.17 64.91
N GLU A 199 -7.20 35.92 64.16
CA GLU A 199 -6.42 37.05 64.70
C GLU A 199 -7.34 38.21 65.11
N GLN A 200 -8.35 38.52 64.28
CA GLN A 200 -9.36 39.52 64.61
C GLN A 200 -10.12 39.13 65.89
N ALA A 201 -10.55 37.87 66.00
CA ALA A 201 -11.21 37.37 67.22
C ALA A 201 -10.30 37.48 68.45
N ARG A 202 -9.00 37.21 68.31
CA ARG A 202 -8.02 37.42 69.40
C ARG A 202 -7.91 38.88 69.80
N CYS A 203 -7.75 39.78 68.83
CA CYS A 203 -7.69 41.21 69.10
C CYS A 203 -9.00 41.75 69.70
N GLU A 204 -10.16 41.22 69.30
CA GLU A 204 -11.46 41.58 69.90
C GLU A 204 -11.53 41.15 71.36
N VAL A 205 -11.06 39.94 71.70
CA VAL A 205 -10.96 39.47 73.10
C VAL A 205 -9.99 40.34 73.90
N GLU A 206 -8.81 40.64 73.36
CA GLU A 206 -7.84 41.53 74.02
C GLU A 206 -8.43 42.93 74.23
N LEU A 207 -9.18 43.46 73.26
CA LEU A 207 -9.90 44.73 73.40
C LEU A 207 -11.00 44.67 74.46
N THR A 208 -11.75 43.57 74.58
CA THR A 208 -12.75 43.41 75.63
C THR A 208 -12.09 43.34 77.00
N ASP A 209 -11.02 42.57 77.15
CA ASP A 209 -10.29 42.44 78.41
C ASP A 209 -9.70 43.78 78.86
N LEU A 210 -9.07 44.52 77.95
CA LEU A 210 -8.57 45.88 78.21
C LEU A 210 -9.71 46.86 78.56
N ARG A 211 -10.87 46.77 77.89
CA ARG A 211 -12.04 47.58 78.23
C ARG A 211 -12.59 47.25 79.62
N GLU A 212 -12.61 45.97 80.00
CA GLU A 212 -13.01 45.55 81.34
C GLU A 212 -12.02 46.01 82.40
N GLN A 213 -10.71 45.90 82.16
CA GLN A 213 -9.69 46.45 83.05
C GLN A 213 -9.87 47.96 83.24
N VAL A 214 -10.11 48.72 82.16
CA VAL A 214 -10.37 50.16 82.25
C VAL A 214 -11.69 50.44 83.00
N ARG A 215 -12.75 49.66 82.76
CA ARG A 215 -14.00 49.76 83.52
C ARG A 215 -13.78 49.51 85.01
N ASP A 216 -13.02 48.49 85.36
CA ASP A 216 -12.71 48.12 86.74
C ASP A 216 -11.84 49.18 87.42
N LEU A 217 -10.87 49.77 86.69
CA LEU A 217 -10.08 50.91 87.16
C LEU A 217 -10.93 52.16 87.37
N MET A 218 -11.86 52.46 86.46
CA MET A 218 -12.81 53.56 86.61
C MET A 218 -13.72 53.33 87.81
N PHE A 219 -14.26 52.11 87.98
CA PHE A 219 -15.07 51.74 89.13
C PHE A 219 -14.28 51.84 90.44
N PHE A 220 -13.02 51.39 90.45
CA PHE A 220 -12.14 51.55 91.61
C PHE A 220 -11.91 53.03 91.94
N HIS A 221 -11.70 53.87 90.92
CA HIS A 221 -11.53 55.30 91.12
C HIS A 221 -12.80 55.98 91.62
N GLU A 222 -13.96 55.62 91.06
CA GLU A 222 -15.27 56.10 91.49
C GLU A 222 -15.59 55.68 92.93
N ALA A 223 -15.35 54.42 93.28
CA ALA A 223 -15.44 53.95 94.66
C ALA A 223 -14.49 54.75 95.57
N GLN A 224 -13.23 54.94 95.16
CA GLN A 224 -12.26 55.73 95.93
C GLN A 224 -12.70 57.19 96.13
N GLU A 225 -13.36 57.81 95.15
CA GLU A 225 -13.95 59.15 95.31
C GLU A 225 -15.15 59.14 96.27
N GLN A 226 -16.08 58.19 96.14
CA GLN A 226 -17.24 58.08 97.02
C GLN A 226 -16.85 57.78 98.50
N PHE A 227 -15.72 57.09 98.73
CA PHE A 227 -15.19 56.80 100.07
C PHE A 227 -14.22 57.86 100.62
N LYS A 228 -13.91 58.95 99.90
CA LYS A 228 -13.09 60.06 100.43
C LYS A 228 -13.86 60.98 101.37
N ASP A 229 -15.19 61.08 101.21
CA ASP A 229 -16.04 62.01 101.97
C ASP A 229 -16.80 61.34 103.14
N VAL A 230 -16.58 60.04 103.40
CA VAL A 230 -17.24 59.28 104.48
C VAL A 230 -16.21 58.88 105.54
N ALA A 231 -16.55 59.10 106.82
CA ALA A 231 -15.67 58.84 107.97
C ALA A 231 -15.15 57.39 108.04
N ASP A 232 -13.98 57.23 108.66
CA ASP A 232 -13.09 56.05 108.66
C ASP A 232 -13.67 54.68 109.11
N GLU A 233 -14.93 54.59 109.55
CA GLU A 233 -15.51 53.37 110.13
C GLU A 233 -15.99 52.32 109.12
N VAL A 234 -16.03 52.61 107.81
CA VAL A 234 -16.50 51.66 106.77
C VAL A 234 -15.35 50.98 106.00
N LYS A 235 -14.10 51.28 106.35
CA LYS A 235 -12.89 50.77 105.66
C LYS A 235 -12.64 49.26 105.77
N GLU A 236 -13.37 48.53 106.62
CA GLU A 236 -13.19 47.08 106.84
C GLU A 236 -14.40 46.22 106.38
N GLY A 237 -15.17 46.68 105.39
CA GLY A 237 -16.27 45.90 104.82
C GLY A 237 -15.81 44.81 103.85
N GLN A 238 -15.87 43.54 104.26
CA GLN A 238 -15.62 42.38 103.40
C GLN A 238 -16.66 42.28 102.26
N VAL A 239 -16.23 42.53 101.02
CA VAL A 239 -17.08 42.39 99.82
C VAL A 239 -17.20 40.92 99.42
N THR A 240 -18.34 40.30 99.70
CA THR A 240 -18.69 38.96 99.19
C THR A 240 -19.39 39.07 97.83
N VAL A 241 -18.72 38.62 96.77
CA VAL A 241 -19.33 38.44 95.44
C VAL A 241 -20.11 37.11 95.44
N GLY A 242 -21.43 37.17 95.27
CA GLY A 242 -22.28 35.98 95.18
C GLY A 242 -22.06 35.20 93.87
N PRO A 243 -22.25 33.87 93.86
CA PRO A 243 -22.02 33.05 92.67
C PRO A 243 -23.05 33.34 91.57
N GLY A 244 -22.57 33.76 90.40
CA GLY A 244 -23.37 33.87 89.18
C GLY A 244 -23.81 32.51 88.63
N PRO A 245 -24.92 32.44 87.86
CA PRO A 245 -25.54 31.18 87.44
C PRO A 245 -24.69 30.43 86.42
N SER A 246 -24.46 29.15 86.69
CA SER A 246 -23.83 28.18 85.80
C SER A 246 -24.61 28.04 84.47
N SER A 247 -24.04 28.51 83.36
CA SER A 247 -24.54 28.19 82.02
C SER A 247 -24.10 26.79 81.61
N SER A 248 -25.09 25.92 81.47
CA SER A 248 -24.99 24.51 81.07
C SER A 248 -24.21 24.26 79.76
N SER A 249 -23.23 23.36 79.83
CA SER A 249 -22.55 22.77 78.67
C SER A 249 -23.43 21.71 78.01
N SER A 250 -24.15 22.09 76.95
CA SER A 250 -24.89 21.14 76.12
C SER A 250 -23.96 20.48 75.08
N SER A 251 -23.44 19.31 75.43
CA SER A 251 -22.76 18.39 74.52
C SER A 251 -23.74 17.88 73.44
N LYS A 252 -23.66 18.40 72.21
CA LYS A 252 -24.40 17.85 71.05
C LYS A 252 -23.55 16.84 70.30
N LYS A 253 -23.94 15.57 70.48
CA LYS A 253 -23.45 14.35 69.83
C LYS A 253 -23.61 14.42 68.30
N LYS A 254 -22.55 14.02 67.60
CA LYS A 254 -22.43 13.83 66.14
C LYS A 254 -23.56 12.96 65.57
N LYS A 255 -24.24 13.42 64.51
CA LYS A 255 -25.05 12.57 63.61
C LYS A 255 -24.24 12.23 62.37
N ALA A 256 -23.91 10.95 62.22
CA ALA A 256 -23.31 10.38 61.04
C ALA A 256 -24.26 10.50 59.84
N ARG A 257 -23.78 11.08 58.73
CA ARG A 257 -24.52 11.16 57.46
C ARG A 257 -24.00 10.09 56.50
N LYS A 258 -24.87 9.11 56.24
CA LYS A 258 -24.72 7.97 55.35
C LYS A 258 -24.50 8.44 53.89
N LYS A 259 -23.36 8.08 53.31
CA LYS A 259 -23.02 8.28 51.89
C LYS A 259 -23.89 7.33 51.04
N LYS A 260 -24.82 7.85 50.25
CA LYS A 260 -25.43 7.11 49.13
C LYS A 260 -24.58 7.37 47.89
N LYS A 261 -23.92 6.32 47.39
CA LYS A 261 -23.37 6.27 46.02
C LYS A 261 -24.56 6.10 45.08
N ASN A 262 -24.79 7.06 44.18
CA ASN A 262 -25.56 6.81 42.97
C ASN A 262 -24.56 6.42 41.90
N GLU A 263 -24.54 5.14 41.52
CA GLU A 263 -23.96 4.70 40.26
C GLU A 263 -24.92 5.08 39.15
N VAL A 264 -24.47 5.98 38.28
CA VAL A 264 -25.12 6.23 36.98
C VAL A 264 -24.55 5.20 36.03
N VAL A 265 -25.35 4.18 35.72
CA VAL A 265 -25.06 3.24 34.63
C VAL A 265 -25.30 4.00 33.33
N ILE A 266 -24.21 4.31 32.62
CA ILE A 266 -24.26 4.86 31.27
C ILE A 266 -24.47 3.68 30.32
N THR A 267 -25.67 3.57 29.76
CA THR A 267 -26.00 2.66 28.67
C THR A 267 -25.54 3.29 27.36
N THR A 268 -24.51 2.72 26.73
CA THR A 268 -24.13 3.03 25.34
C THR A 268 -25.08 2.31 24.38
N LYS A 269 -25.63 3.08 23.43
CA LYS A 269 -26.27 2.59 22.22
C LYS A 269 -25.23 2.18 21.19
#